data_AF-A0A3M1E738-F1
#
_entry.id   AF-A0A3M1E738-F1
#
_cell.length_a   1.000
_cell.length_b   1.000
_cell.length_c   1.000
_cell.angle_alpha   90.00
_cell.angle_beta   90.00
_cell.angle_gamma   90.00
#
_symmetry.space_group_name_H-M   'P 1'
#
loop_
_entity.id
_entity.type
_entity.pdbx_description
1 polymer ?
#
loop_
_entity_poly.entity_id
_entity_poly.type
_entity_poly.pdbx_seq_one_letter_code
_entity_poly.pdbx_strand_id
1 'polypeptide(L)' 'MPKSQTIEAIRKLNPTANPDFLARFPNDELSRYLDRLTLLSTRRRNAPPDDVILLDDAREEVGRTRHALS' A
#
# COMPACT_ATOMS: atom_id res chain seq x y z
N MET A 1 -4.38 -22.50 1.23
CA MET A 1 -2.92 -22.21 1.27
C MET A 1 -2.45 -22.17 2.72
N PRO A 2 -1.23 -22.63 3.01
CA PRO A 2 -0.63 -22.47 4.33
C PRO A 2 -0.29 -20.99 4.60
N LYS A 3 -0.40 -20.58 5.88
CA LYS A 3 -0.29 -19.18 6.31
C LYS A 3 1.01 -18.50 5.86
N SER A 4 2.13 -19.20 5.93
CA SER A 4 3.44 -18.68 5.48
C SER A 4 3.43 -18.33 3.98
N GLN A 5 2.79 -19.17 3.14
CA GLN A 5 2.66 -18.88 1.70
C GLN A 5 1.75 -17.67 1.45
N THR A 6 0.67 -17.51 2.23
CA THR A 6 -0.20 -16.31 2.13
C THR A 6 0.57 -15.03 2.48
N ILE A 7 1.39 -15.07 3.53
CA ILE A 7 2.24 -13.93 3.94
C ILE A 7 3.26 -13.59 2.86
N GLU A 8 3.91 -14.59 2.26
CA GLU A 8 4.83 -14.36 1.14
C GLU A 8 4.12 -13.77 -0.09
N ALA A 9 2.92 -14.25 -0.42
CA ALA A 9 2.13 -13.70 -1.52
C ALA A 9 1.73 -12.24 -1.27
N ILE A 10 1.33 -11.91 -0.03
CA ILE A 10 1.06 -10.53 0.38
C ILE A 10 2.31 -9.67 0.20
N ARG A 11 3.49 -10.14 0.64
CA ARG A 11 4.75 -9.39 0.54
C ARG A 11 5.21 -9.18 -0.90
N LYS A 12 4.92 -10.11 -1.82
CA LYS A 12 5.19 -9.92 -3.25
C LYS A 12 4.38 -8.77 -3.85
N LEU A 13 3.15 -8.57 -3.38
CA LEU A 13 2.28 -7.48 -3.84
C LEU A 13 2.51 -6.18 -3.06
N ASN A 14 2.89 -6.28 -1.79
CA ASN A 14 3.19 -5.17 -0.90
C ASN A 14 4.52 -5.39 -0.15
N PRO A 15 5.66 -4.98 -0.71
CA PRO A 15 6.99 -5.28 -0.17
C PRO A 15 7.27 -4.60 1.17
N THR A 16 6.53 -3.56 1.54
CA THR A 16 6.65 -2.87 2.84
C THR A 16 5.90 -3.58 3.96
N ALA A 17 5.10 -4.61 3.66
CA ALA A 17 4.37 -5.36 4.67
C ALA A 17 5.30 -6.20 5.56
N ASN A 18 5.20 -5.98 6.87
CA ASN A 18 6.01 -6.68 7.86
C ASN A 18 5.47 -8.12 8.12
N PRO A 19 6.27 -9.18 7.91
CA PRO A 19 5.82 -10.57 8.10
C PRO A 19 5.44 -10.90 9.54
N ASP A 20 6.15 -10.39 10.55
CA ASP A 20 5.84 -10.63 11.97
C ASP A 20 4.49 -10.02 12.36
N PHE A 21 4.16 -8.87 11.77
CA PHE A 21 2.85 -8.25 11.96
C PHE A 21 1.75 -9.10 11.32
N LEU A 22 1.95 -9.56 10.07
CA LEU A 22 0.99 -10.40 9.35
C LEU A 22 0.78 -11.76 10.06
N ALA A 23 1.81 -12.29 10.71
CA ALA A 23 1.72 -13.54 11.47
C ALA A 23 0.74 -13.47 12.66
N ARG A 24 0.35 -12.27 13.12
CA ARG A 24 -0.61 -12.09 14.21
C ARG A 24 -2.06 -12.31 13.78
N PHE A 25 -2.35 -12.28 12.49
CA PHE A 25 -3.71 -12.39 11.96
C PHE A 25 -4.10 -13.83 11.65
N PRO A 26 -5.38 -14.19 11.77
CA PRO A 26 -5.89 -15.48 11.31
C PRO A 26 -5.77 -15.61 9.79
N ASN A 27 -5.74 -16.86 9.31
CA ASN A 27 -5.50 -17.15 7.90
C ASN A 27 -6.62 -16.62 6.97
N ASP A 28 -7.86 -16.53 7.49
CA ASP A 28 -9.00 -15.96 6.78
C ASP A 28 -8.81 -14.46 6.48
N GLU A 29 -8.37 -13.68 7.47
CA GLU A 29 -8.10 -12.26 7.30
C GLU A 29 -6.94 -12.01 6.34
N LEU A 30 -5.89 -12.83 6.42
CA LEU A 30 -4.76 -12.76 5.48
C LEU A 30 -5.20 -13.08 4.04
N SER A 31 -6.09 -14.06 3.86
CA SER A 31 -6.61 -14.41 2.54
C SER A 31 -7.45 -13.28 1.95
N ARG A 32 -8.31 -12.64 2.75
CA ARG A 32 -9.09 -11.46 2.32
C ARG A 32 -8.20 -10.28 1.99
N TYR A 33 -7.13 -10.05 2.74
CA TYR A 33 -6.18 -8.99 2.47
C TYR A 33 -5.42 -9.24 1.16
N LEU A 34 -4.97 -10.48 0.92
CA LEU A 34 -4.33 -10.90 -0.33
C LEU A 34 -5.25 -10.69 -1.55
N ASP A 35 -6.53 -11.03 -1.42
CA ASP A 35 -7.53 -10.84 -2.48
C ASP A 35 -7.68 -9.36 -2.86
N ARG A 36 -7.81 -8.47 -1.85
CA ARG A 36 -7.84 -7.01 -2.09
C ARG A 36 -6.59 -6.50 -2.78
N LEU A 37 -5.40 -6.94 -2.36
CA LEU A 37 -4.13 -6.53 -2.99
C LEU A 37 -4.06 -6.98 -4.45
N THR A 38 -4.58 -8.17 -4.75
CA THR A 38 -4.64 -8.72 -6.12
C THR A 38 -5.60 -7.94 -7.00
N LEU A 39 -6.77 -7.57 -6.47
CA LEU A 39 -7.74 -6.73 -7.15
C LEU A 39 -7.16 -5.34 -7.46
N LEU A 40 -6.50 -4.71 -6.49
CA LEU A 40 -5.84 -3.42 -6.67
C LEU A 40 -4.72 -3.48 -7.71
N SER A 41 -3.90 -4.53 -7.68
CA SER A 41 -2.83 -4.73 -8.67
C SER A 41 -3.38 -4.92 -10.08
N THR A 42 -4.48 -5.67 -10.20
CA THR A 42 -5.18 -5.88 -11.48
C THR A 42 -5.80 -4.59 -12.00
N ARG A 43 -6.41 -3.78 -11.12
CA ARG A 43 -6.93 -2.45 -11.50
C ARG A 43 -5.81 -1.52 -11.93
N ARG A 44 -4.69 -1.47 -11.22
CA ARG A 44 -3.53 -0.63 -11.61
C ARG A 44 -2.95 -1.03 -12.97
N ARG A 45 -2.98 -2.32 -13.32
CA ARG A 45 -2.52 -2.82 -14.62
C ARG A 45 -3.50 -2.52 -15.75
N ASN A 46 -4.80 -2.55 -15.47
CA ASN A 46 -5.86 -2.31 -16.46
C ASN A 46 -6.38 -0.87 -16.46
N ALA A 47 -5.87 -0.01 -15.58
CA ALA A 47 -6.19 1.42 -15.59
C ALA A 47 -5.57 2.05 -16.85
N PRO A 48 -6.34 2.80 -17.64
CA PRO A 48 -5.76 3.64 -18.69
C PRO A 48 -4.76 4.62 -18.06
N PRO A 49 -3.72 5.06 -18.79
CA PRO A 49 -2.64 5.90 -18.26
C PRO A 49 -3.07 7.30 -17.75
N ASP A 50 -4.36 7.61 -17.77
CA ASP A 50 -4.92 8.93 -17.41
C ASP A 50 -5.45 9.01 -15.97
N ASP A 51 -5.60 7.88 -15.26
CA ASP A 51 -6.19 7.83 -13.90
C ASP A 51 -5.13 7.64 -12.79
N VAL A 52 -3.88 7.98 -13.07
CA VAL A 52 -2.87 8.15 -12.02
C VAL A 52 -3.06 9.54 -11.43
N ILE A 53 -4.07 9.68 -10.56
CA ILE A 53 -4.09 10.80 -9.63
C ILE A 53 -2.81 10.70 -8.80
N LEU A 54 -1.90 11.65 -9.07
CA LEU A 54 -0.73 11.95 -8.25
C LEU A 54 -1.12 11.93 -6.78
N LEU A 55 -0.70 10.92 -6.04
CA LEU A 55 -0.62 11.00 -4.59
C LEU A 55 0.72 11.63 -4.21
N ASP A 56 0.98 12.85 -4.71
CA ASP A 56 2.16 13.66 -4.37
C ASP A 56 1.77 14.99 -3.67
N ASP A 57 0.48 15.22 -3.39
CA ASP A 57 -0.01 16.49 -2.83
C ASP A 57 -0.13 16.47 -1.29
N ALA A 58 0.84 15.89 -0.58
CA ALA A 58 0.83 15.88 0.89
C ALA A 58 2.22 16.07 1.52
N ARG A 59 3.16 16.72 0.82
CA ARG A 59 4.49 17.01 1.38
C ARG A 59 5.09 18.38 1.08
N GLU A 60 4.27 19.40 0.83
CA GLU A 60 4.74 20.79 0.77
C GLU A 60 3.92 21.75 1.67
N GLU A 61 3.96 21.55 3.00
CA GLU A 61 3.52 22.58 3.96
C GLU A 61 4.53 22.84 5.09
N VAL A 62 5.82 23.07 4.81
CA VAL A 62 6.69 23.75 5.81
C VAL A 62 7.82 24.53 5.13
N GLY A 63 7.53 25.73 4.63
CA GLY A 63 8.57 26.62 4.09
C GLY A 63 8.26 28.12 4.05
N ARG A 64 7.06 28.57 4.45
CA ARG A 64 6.66 29.99 4.33
C ARG A 64 6.49 30.76 5.65
N THR A 65 6.94 30.21 6.76
CA THR A 65 7.07 30.94 8.04
C THR A 65 8.49 31.47 8.21
N ARG A 66 8.97 32.35 7.30
CA ARG A 66 10.22 33.08 7.56
C ARG A 66 10.50 34.37 6.76
N HIS A 67 9.48 35.17 6.48
CA HIS A 67 9.64 36.61 6.25
C HIS A 67 8.51 37.28 7.07
N ALA A 68 8.67 37.54 8.38
CA ALA A 68 9.42 38.68 8.91
C ALA A 68 9.18 39.90 7.99
N LEU A 69 8.19 40.76 8.24
CA LEU A 69 8.29 41.82 9.26
C LEU A 69 9.73 42.33 9.35
N SER A 70 10.15 43.08 8.33
CA SER A 70 11.11 44.19 8.40
C SER A 70 11.06 44.95 7.08
#